data_AF-A0A371R332-F1
#
_entry.id   AF-A0A371R332-F1
#
_cell.length_a   1.000
_cell.length_b   1.000
_cell.length_c   1.000
_cell.angle_alpha   90.00
_cell.angle_beta   90.00
_cell.angle_gamma   90.00
#
_symmetry.space_group_name_H-M   'P 1'
#
loop_
_entity.id
_entity.type
_entity.pdbx_description
1 polymer ?
#
loop_
_entity_poly.entity_id
_entity_poly.type
_entity_poly.pdbx_seq_one_letter_code
_entity_poly.pdbx_strand_id
1 'polypeptide(L)'
;MNNIDEIVAAYFRKLEELGLGDWLDKVFPTWSTFREIESLSGESGEAVVEHFAEKLRDKIHPEVAAEVLGASPEAAVWLMARRIAMWYLQLALEMGVVRER
;
A
#
# COMPACT_ATOMS: atom_id res chain seq x y z
N MET A 1 0.25 -18.40 -2.92
CA MET A 1 1.43 -17.76 -3.53
C MET A 1 1.45 -16.34 -3.00
N ASN A 2 2.36 -16.04 -2.07
CA ASN A 2 2.60 -14.66 -1.62
C ASN A 2 3.16 -13.89 -2.80
N ASN A 3 2.30 -13.22 -3.56
CA ASN A 3 2.77 -12.28 -4.56
C ASN A 3 2.38 -10.90 -4.07
N ILE A 4 3.30 -10.30 -3.31
CA ILE A 4 3.32 -8.84 -3.20
C ILE A 4 3.23 -8.29 -4.62
N ASP A 5 2.38 -7.28 -4.83
CA ASP A 5 2.29 -6.60 -6.11
C ASP A 5 3.72 -6.23 -6.56
N GLU A 6 4.14 -6.69 -7.74
CA GLU A 6 5.51 -6.52 -8.25
C GLU A 6 5.93 -5.05 -8.25
N ILE A 7 4.98 -4.12 -8.42
CA ILE A 7 5.19 -2.68 -8.35
C ILE A 7 5.48 -2.23 -6.92
N VAL A 8 4.76 -2.76 -5.94
CA VAL A 8 5.00 -2.46 -4.51
C VAL A 8 6.37 -3.00 -4.09
N ALA A 9 6.73 -4.21 -4.53
CA ALA A 9 8.05 -4.77 -4.28
C ALA A 9 9.17 -3.94 -4.94
N ALA A 10 8.98 -3.49 -6.18
CA ALA A 10 9.92 -2.63 -6.87
C ALA A 10 10.09 -1.28 -6.14
N TYR A 11 9.00 -0.70 -5.66
CA TYR A 11 9.02 0.52 -4.85
C TYR A 11 9.82 0.35 -3.55
N PHE A 12 9.56 -0.72 -2.80
CA PHE A 12 10.28 -1.00 -1.55
C PHE A 12 11.77 -1.23 -1.78
N ARG A 13 12.12 -2.05 -2.78
CA ARG A 13 13.52 -2.28 -3.15
C ARG A 13 14.22 -0.97 -3.50
N LYS A 14 13.56 -0.09 -4.26
CA LYS A 14 14.14 1.19 -4.66
C LYS A 14 14.36 2.12 -3.47
N LEU A 15 13.44 2.16 -2.50
CA LEU A 15 13.63 2.90 -1.25
C LEU A 15 14.85 2.38 -0.49
N GLU A 16 15.01 1.06 -0.37
CA GLU A 16 16.16 0.44 0.29
C GLU A 16 17.48 0.76 -0.41
N GLU A 17 17.53 0.61 -1.74
CA GLU A 17 18.70 0.92 -2.58
C GLU A 17 19.17 2.38 -2.43
N LEU A 18 18.24 3.30 -2.17
CA LEU A 18 18.50 4.72 -1.97
C LEU A 18 18.78 5.09 -0.49
N GLY A 19 18.77 4.13 0.42
CA GLY A 19 18.95 4.37 1.86
C GLY A 19 17.76 5.11 2.50
N LEU A 20 16.58 5.05 1.88
CA LEU A 20 15.35 5.69 2.33
C LEU A 20 14.49 4.76 3.21
N GLY A 21 15.13 3.98 4.10
CA GLY A 21 14.45 3.00 4.95
C GLY A 21 13.31 3.60 5.79
N ASP A 22 13.48 4.83 6.29
CA ASP A 22 12.44 5.53 7.05
C ASP A 22 11.13 5.73 6.27
N TRP A 23 11.18 5.75 4.93
CA TRP A 23 9.97 5.82 4.10
C TRP A 23 9.27 4.47 3.99
N LEU A 24 10.03 3.37 3.98
CA LEU A 24 9.50 2.01 4.01
C LEU A 24 8.71 1.79 5.30
N ASP A 25 9.27 2.20 6.44
CA ASP A 25 8.64 2.04 7.76
C ASP A 25 7.30 2.77 7.86
N LYS A 26 7.14 3.90 7.17
CA LYS A 26 5.87 4.65 7.16
C LYS A 26 4.74 3.89 6.45
N VAL A 27 5.06 3.07 5.45
CA VAL A 27 4.09 2.39 4.59
C VAL A 27 3.98 0.90 4.88
N PHE A 28 4.78 0.36 5.81
CA PHE A 28 4.66 -1.04 6.19
C PHE A 28 3.41 -1.25 7.07
N PRO A 29 2.55 -2.24 6.77
CA PRO A 29 1.33 -2.44 7.54
C PRO A 29 1.65 -2.95 8.94
N THR A 30 0.91 -2.47 9.92
CA THR A 30 1.03 -2.93 11.31
C THR A 30 -0.25 -3.66 11.74
N TRP A 31 -0.25 -4.22 12.94
CA TRP A 31 -1.45 -4.83 13.51
C TRP A 31 -2.65 -3.86 13.57
N SER A 32 -2.43 -2.56 13.73
CA SER A 32 -3.53 -1.58 13.70
C SER A 32 -4.14 -1.44 12.31
N THR A 33 -3.33 -1.56 11.25
CA THR A 33 -3.81 -1.57 9.86
C THR A 33 -4.81 -2.69 9.65
N PHE A 34 -4.49 -3.91 10.11
CA PHE A 34 -5.37 -5.07 9.94
C PHE A 34 -6.64 -5.00 10.77
N ARG A 35 -6.59 -4.49 12.01
CA ARG A 35 -7.80 -4.22 12.81
C ARG A 35 -8.71 -3.19 12.15
N GLU A 36 -8.12 -2.18 11.51
CA GLU A 36 -8.91 -1.17 10.80
C GLU A 36 -9.58 -1.77 9.54
N ILE A 37 -8.88 -2.62 8.78
CA ILE A 37 -9.49 -3.39 7.69
C ILE A 37 -10.65 -4.26 8.19
N GLU A 38 -10.47 -4.97 9.31
CA GLU A 38 -11.51 -5.76 9.94
C GLU A 38 -12.73 -4.90 10.33
N SER A 39 -12.51 -3.71 10.87
CA SER A 39 -13.60 -2.79 11.23
C SER A 39 -14.42 -2.32 10.01
N LEU A 40 -13.84 -2.40 8.82
CA LEU A 40 -14.47 -2.08 7.54
C LEU A 40 -15.05 -3.31 6.83
N SER A 41 -15.19 -4.47 7.49
CA SER A 41 -15.61 -5.75 6.87
C SER A 41 -17.06 -5.79 6.32
N GLY A 42 -17.75 -4.65 6.26
CA GLY A 42 -19.05 -4.47 5.60
C GLY A 42 -18.99 -3.59 4.34
N GLU A 43 -17.86 -2.92 4.10
CA GLU A 43 -17.64 -2.03 2.96
C GLU A 43 -17.18 -2.80 1.72
N SER A 44 -17.27 -2.17 0.55
CA SER A 44 -16.69 -2.72 -0.67
C SER A 44 -15.16 -2.73 -0.59
N GLY A 45 -14.51 -3.68 -1.28
CA GLY A 45 -13.04 -3.69 -1.36
C GLY A 45 -12.48 -2.39 -1.92
N GLU A 46 -13.19 -1.75 -2.86
CA GLU A 46 -12.84 -0.42 -3.38
C GLU A 46 -12.88 0.66 -2.29
N ALA A 47 -13.93 0.70 -1.47
CA ALA A 47 -14.03 1.67 -0.37
C ALA A 47 -12.91 1.49 0.66
N VAL A 48 -12.55 0.24 0.98
CA VAL A 48 -11.39 -0.06 1.86
C VAL A 48 -10.09 0.45 1.22
N VAL A 49 -9.87 0.18 -0.06
CA VAL A 49 -8.66 0.62 -0.78
C VAL A 49 -8.56 2.15 -0.79
N GLU A 50 -9.64 2.86 -1.11
CA GLU A 50 -9.68 4.32 -1.12
C GLU A 50 -9.37 4.91 0.27
N HIS A 51 -9.97 4.34 1.32
CA HIS A 51 -9.73 4.75 2.69
C HIS A 51 -8.25 4.66 3.07
N PHE A 52 -7.57 3.57 2.72
CA PHE A 52 -6.15 3.42 3.00
C PHE A 52 -5.26 4.23 2.06
N ALA A 53 -5.62 4.38 0.79
CA ALA A 53 -4.87 5.19 -0.16
C ALA A 53 -4.75 6.64 0.31
N GLU A 54 -5.83 7.22 0.83
CA GLU A 54 -5.81 8.58 1.37
C GLU A 54 -4.85 8.71 2.57
N LYS A 55 -4.85 7.72 3.47
CA LYS A 55 -3.97 7.67 4.65
C LYS A 55 -2.50 7.38 4.34
N LEU A 56 -2.21 6.92 3.13
CA LEU A 56 -0.86 6.58 2.68
C LEU A 56 -0.24 7.72 1.86
N ARG A 57 -1.04 8.66 1.38
CA ARG A 57 -0.63 9.69 0.42
C ARG A 57 0.58 10.50 0.88
N ASP A 58 0.62 10.90 2.14
CA ASP A 58 1.71 11.67 2.76
C ASP A 58 2.92 10.81 3.17
N LYS A 59 2.79 9.48 3.04
CA LYS A 59 3.81 8.49 3.37
C LYS A 59 4.51 7.91 2.13
N ILE A 60 4.06 8.28 0.93
CA ILE A 60 4.72 7.90 -0.32
C ILE A 60 5.79 8.92 -0.67
N HIS A 61 7.02 8.43 -0.88
CA HIS A 61 8.08 9.24 -1.47
C HIS A 61 7.77 9.54 -2.95
N PRO A 62 7.55 10.80 -3.36
CA PRO A 62 7.05 11.13 -4.69
C PRO A 62 7.98 10.74 -5.84
N GLU A 63 9.27 11.07 -5.73
CA GLU A 63 10.24 10.81 -6.81
C GLU A 63 10.45 9.31 -7.07
N VAL A 64 10.53 8.51 -5.99
CA VAL A 64 10.68 7.05 -6.11
C VAL A 64 9.42 6.42 -6.71
N ALA A 65 8.22 6.89 -6.31
CA ALA A 65 6.99 6.42 -6.92
C ALA A 65 6.91 6.80 -8.41
N ALA A 66 7.32 8.02 -8.77
CA ALA A 66 7.35 8.51 -10.15
C ALA A 66 8.26 7.66 -11.04
N GLU A 67 9.46 7.35 -10.55
CA GLU A 67 10.42 6.51 -11.26
C GLU A 67 9.87 5.10 -11.48
N VAL A 68 9.27 4.49 -10.46
CA VAL A 68 8.74 3.12 -10.52
C VAL A 68 7.52 3.03 -11.44
N LEU A 69 6.65 4.04 -11.43
CA LEU A 69 5.39 4.03 -12.18
C LEU A 69 5.48 4.67 -13.57
N GLY A 70 6.57 5.38 -13.88
CA GLY A 70 6.70 6.13 -15.13
C GLY A 70 5.67 7.27 -15.26
N ALA A 71 5.31 7.91 -14.15
CA ALA A 71 4.29 8.96 -14.08
C ALA A 71 4.83 10.24 -13.42
N SER A 72 4.07 11.34 -13.47
CA SER A 72 4.44 12.56 -12.72
C SER A 72 4.43 12.29 -11.21
N PRO A 73 5.28 12.95 -10.40
CA PRO A 73 5.33 12.74 -8.95
C PRO A 73 3.96 12.83 -8.26
N GLU A 74 3.14 13.81 -8.66
CA GLU A 74 1.80 14.01 -8.09
C GLU A 74 0.87 12.82 -8.39
N ALA A 75 0.83 12.33 -9.63
CA ALA A 75 0.00 11.19 -10.02
C ALA A 75 0.54 9.88 -9.41
N ALA A 76 1.86 9.73 -9.38
CA ALA A 76 2.53 8.53 -8.90
C ALA A 76 2.29 8.29 -7.40
N VAL A 77 2.23 9.35 -6.60
CA VAL A 77 1.90 9.26 -5.17
C VAL A 77 0.53 8.58 -4.97
N TRP A 78 -0.49 9.05 -5.69
CA TRP A 78 -1.84 8.50 -5.57
C TRP A 78 -1.92 7.05 -6.05
N LEU A 79 -1.32 6.77 -7.22
CA LEU A 79 -1.31 5.42 -7.81
C LEU A 79 -0.58 4.41 -6.91
N MET A 80 0.57 4.80 -6.34
CA MET A 80 1.32 3.95 -5.42
C MET A 80 0.56 3.73 -4.11
N ALA A 81 -0.06 4.77 -3.55
CA ALA A 81 -0.86 4.65 -2.34
C ALA A 81 -2.01 3.63 -2.53
N ARG A 82 -2.73 3.67 -3.65
CA ARG A 82 -3.75 2.67 -4.00
C ARG A 82 -3.17 1.26 -4.13
N ARG A 83 -2.00 1.11 -4.75
CA ARG A 83 -1.30 -0.19 -4.90
C ARG A 83 -0.93 -0.80 -3.54
N ILE A 84 -0.38 0.00 -2.64
CA ILE A 84 -0.06 -0.43 -1.28
C ILE A 84 -1.34 -0.76 -0.50
N ALA A 85 -2.41 0.04 -0.64
CA ALA A 85 -3.71 -0.24 -0.01
C ALA A 85 -4.34 -1.55 -0.50
N MET A 86 -4.26 -1.86 -1.81
CA MET A 86 -4.68 -3.15 -2.35
C MET A 86 -3.85 -4.30 -1.76
N TRP A 87 -2.54 -4.12 -1.65
CA TRP A 87 -1.67 -5.10 -1.01
C TRP A 87 -2.03 -5.33 0.47
N TYR A 88 -2.40 -4.29 1.22
CA TYR A 88 -2.88 -4.45 2.60
C TYR A 88 -4.14 -5.33 2.68
N LEU A 89 -5.11 -5.09 1.79
CA LEU A 89 -6.34 -5.87 1.74
C LEU A 89 -6.05 -7.32 1.37
N GLN A 90 -5.16 -7.56 0.40
CA GLN A 90 -4.72 -8.90 0.04
C GLN A 90 -4.07 -9.63 1.23
N LEU A 91 -3.16 -8.97 1.95
CA LEU A 91 -2.56 -9.55 3.16
C LEU A 91 -3.62 -9.88 4.23
N ALA A 92 -4.60 -9.00 4.41
CA ALA A 92 -5.68 -9.23 5.37
C ALA A 92 -6.53 -10.47 4.99
N LEU A 93 -6.77 -10.69 3.70
CA LEU A 93 -7.44 -11.90 3.19
C LEU A 93 -6.58 -13.15 3.40
N GLU A 94 -5.28 -13.08 3.06
CA GLU A 94 -4.34 -14.20 3.19
C GLU A 94 -4.16 -14.63 4.67
N MET A 95 -4.21 -13.68 5.60
CA MET A 95 -4.14 -13.95 7.05
C MET A 95 -5.49 -14.36 7.66
N GLY A 96 -6.58 -14.33 6.89
CA GLY A 96 -7.92 -14.65 7.39
C GLY A 96 -8.53 -13.59 8.32
N VAL A 97 -8.02 -12.35 8.30
CA VAL A 97 -8.57 -11.20 9.02
C VAL A 97 -9.93 -10.79 8.43
N VAL A 98 -10.05 -10.88 7.11
CA VAL A 98 -11.30 -10.68 6.36
C VAL A 98 -11.53 -11.85 5.42
N ARG A 99 -12.77 -12.06 4.97
CA ARG A 99 -13.13 -13.13 4.02
C ARG A 99 -13.55 -12.51 2.69
N GLU A 100 -13.11 -13.11 1.57
CA GLU A 100 -13.65 -12.75 0.24
C GLU A 100 -15.16 -12.97 0.25
N ARG A 101 -15.93 -11.99 -0.23
CA ARG A 101 -17.36 -12.10 -0.46
C ARG A 101 -17.64 -12.12 -1.95
#